data_AF-A0A4Q5V901-F1
#
_entry.id   AF-A0A4Q5V901-F1
#
_cell.length_a   1.000
_cell.length_b   1.000
_cell.length_c   1.000
_cell.angle_alpha   90.00
_cell.angle_beta   90.00
_cell.angle_gamma   90.00
#
_symmetry.space_group_name_H-M   'P 1'
#
loop_
_entity.id
_entity.type
_entity.pdbx_description
1 polymer ?
#
loop_
_entity_poly.entity_id
_entity_poly.type
_entity_poly.pdbx_seq_one_letter_code
_entity_poly.pdbx_strand_id
1 'polypeptide(L)'
;MKKSLIAGLIALTASPTLFAATYKVEVQNLTRGVYFAPLLVSAHPATAKLFTSGMPASTNIQSVAERGDIAGVTADMMGVAAKSVANPAEGLLSPGASTTADLGEPGAGNTNLTVIGMIVPSNDGFIALNNIVLPTTAGTYIYMVNGYDAGTEGNDEIRGSGAPGMAGFGVPAPIDDMVGHGGTGIPGVTAEGFIHIHPGHIGDQDKNGGATDTDASIHRWLNPVARVTVTVQ
;
A
#
# COMPACT_ATOMS: atom_id res chain seq x y z
N MET A 1 10.57 38.57 -72.62
CA MET A 1 10.81 38.59 -71.16
C MET A 1 9.88 37.56 -70.51
N LYS A 2 10.38 36.39 -70.13
CA LYS A 2 9.58 35.34 -69.47
C LYS A 2 9.77 35.46 -67.95
N LYS A 3 8.71 35.80 -67.22
CA LYS A 3 8.72 35.86 -65.75
C LYS A 3 8.38 34.47 -65.21
N SER A 4 9.35 33.77 -64.63
CA SER A 4 9.08 32.57 -63.82
C SER A 4 8.66 33.01 -62.42
N LEU A 5 7.44 32.65 -62.01
CA LEU A 5 7.03 32.69 -60.61
C LEU A 5 7.54 31.43 -59.92
N ILE A 6 8.40 31.59 -58.92
CA ILE A 6 8.76 30.54 -57.97
C ILE A 6 7.71 30.57 -56.87
N ALA A 7 6.85 29.55 -56.81
CA ALA A 7 5.95 29.34 -55.68
C ALA A 7 6.75 28.67 -54.55
N GLY A 8 6.99 29.41 -53.46
CA GLY A 8 7.61 28.89 -52.25
C GLY A 8 6.64 28.01 -51.49
N LEU A 9 6.99 26.72 -51.32
CA LEU A 9 6.24 25.78 -50.50
C LEU A 9 6.61 26.01 -49.02
N ILE A 10 5.70 26.62 -48.25
CA ILE A 10 5.83 26.72 -46.80
C ILE A 10 5.44 25.36 -46.21
N ALA A 11 6.43 24.58 -45.79
CA ALA A 11 6.20 23.35 -45.05
C ALA A 11 5.79 23.69 -43.61
N LEU A 12 4.52 23.49 -43.29
CA LEU A 12 4.00 23.61 -41.93
C LEU A 12 4.44 22.39 -41.12
N THR A 13 5.50 22.51 -40.33
CA THR A 13 5.93 21.44 -39.40
C THR A 13 5.00 21.43 -38.21
N ALA A 14 3.98 20.57 -38.22
CA ALA A 14 3.19 20.26 -37.04
C ALA A 14 4.10 19.55 -36.03
N SER A 15 4.44 20.21 -34.93
CA SER A 15 5.12 19.56 -33.80
C SER A 15 4.09 18.66 -33.10
N PRO A 16 4.39 17.37 -32.86
CA PRO A 16 3.47 16.52 -32.11
C PRO A 16 3.32 17.12 -30.71
N THR A 17 2.08 17.39 -30.31
CA THR A 17 1.76 17.71 -28.92
C THR A 17 1.93 16.44 -28.10
N LEU A 18 2.97 16.37 -27.28
CA LEU A 18 3.10 15.32 -26.27
C LEU A 18 2.01 15.55 -25.22
N PHE A 19 1.00 14.70 -25.18
CA PHE A 19 0.05 14.70 -24.06
C PHE A 19 0.71 14.01 -22.86
N ALA A 20 0.53 14.58 -21.66
CA ALA A 20 0.98 13.93 -20.44
C ALA A 20 0.09 12.71 -20.17
N ALA A 21 0.71 11.58 -19.82
CA ALA A 21 -0.03 10.36 -19.51
C ALA A 21 -0.84 10.56 -18.22
N THR A 22 -2.04 10.00 -18.21
CA THR A 22 -2.94 9.96 -17.04
C THR A 22 -2.95 8.57 -16.42
N TYR A 23 -3.11 8.53 -15.09
CA TYR A 23 -2.95 7.31 -14.31
C TYR A 23 -4.13 7.03 -13.40
N LYS A 24 -4.66 5.81 -13.48
CA LYS A 24 -5.56 5.23 -12.47
C LYS A 24 -4.93 4.01 -11.85
N VAL A 25 -4.99 3.90 -10.53
CA VAL A 25 -4.41 2.80 -9.77
C VAL A 25 -5.51 2.12 -8.98
N GLU A 26 -5.87 0.92 -9.40
CA GLU A 26 -6.77 0.05 -8.63
C GLU A 26 -5.96 -0.79 -7.66
N VAL A 27 -6.40 -0.86 -6.40
CA VAL A 27 -5.86 -1.74 -5.37
C VAL A 27 -6.95 -2.72 -4.99
N GLN A 28 -6.67 -4.02 -5.11
CA GLN A 28 -7.56 -5.09 -4.69
C GLN A 28 -6.99 -5.86 -3.52
N ASN A 29 -7.82 -6.11 -2.52
CA ASN A 29 -7.55 -7.04 -1.44
C ASN A 29 -7.82 -8.48 -1.90
N LEU A 30 -6.79 -9.30 -2.02
CA LEU A 30 -6.90 -10.71 -2.45
C LEU A 30 -7.07 -11.68 -1.27
N THR A 31 -7.11 -11.17 -0.05
CA THR A 31 -7.28 -12.02 1.14
C THR A 31 -8.74 -12.40 1.35
N ARG A 32 -8.99 -13.39 2.21
CA ARG A 32 -10.34 -13.91 2.51
C ARG A 32 -10.95 -13.33 3.79
N GLY A 33 -10.14 -12.88 4.73
CA GLY A 33 -10.63 -12.51 6.06
C GLY A 33 -9.84 -11.40 6.76
N VAL A 34 -8.93 -10.72 6.06
CA VAL A 34 -8.25 -9.52 6.60
C VAL A 34 -8.56 -8.33 5.72
N TYR A 35 -8.55 -7.14 6.31
CA TYR A 35 -8.86 -5.88 5.67
C TYR A 35 -7.56 -5.13 5.41
N PHE A 36 -7.60 -4.16 4.49
CA PHE A 36 -6.57 -3.13 4.48
C PHE A 36 -7.12 -1.88 5.17
N ALA A 37 -6.38 -1.34 6.13
CA ALA A 37 -6.68 -0.02 6.68
C ALA A 37 -6.42 1.07 5.62
N PRO A 38 -6.69 2.36 5.91
CA PRO A 38 -6.55 3.43 4.93
C PRO A 38 -5.28 3.31 4.08
N LEU A 39 -5.46 3.28 2.78
CA LEU A 39 -4.37 3.14 1.80
C LEU A 39 -3.84 4.52 1.42
N LEU A 40 -2.53 4.63 1.22
CA LEU A 40 -1.92 5.74 0.50
C LEU A 40 -1.45 5.24 -0.87
N VAL A 41 -1.88 5.93 -1.93
CA VAL A 41 -1.39 5.74 -3.30
C VAL A 41 -0.69 7.03 -3.72
N SER A 42 0.59 6.96 -4.07
CA SER A 42 1.41 8.15 -4.33
C SER A 42 2.33 7.96 -5.52
N ALA A 43 2.24 8.86 -6.50
CA ALA A 43 3.24 9.05 -7.53
C ALA A 43 4.26 10.11 -7.09
N HIS A 44 5.54 9.77 -7.08
CA HIS A 44 6.59 10.58 -6.45
C HIS A 44 7.92 10.48 -7.22
N PRO A 45 8.93 11.33 -6.91
CA PRO A 45 10.27 11.20 -7.50
C PRO A 45 10.93 9.89 -7.10
N ALA A 46 11.79 9.34 -7.96
CA ALA A 46 12.48 8.06 -7.71
C ALA A 46 13.29 8.00 -6.40
N THR A 47 13.70 9.15 -5.86
CA THR A 47 14.45 9.25 -4.60
C THR A 47 13.57 9.19 -3.35
N ALA A 48 12.25 9.36 -3.48
CA ALA A 48 11.31 9.42 -2.36
C ALA A 48 10.75 8.04 -1.97
N LYS A 49 11.65 7.10 -1.65
CA LYS A 49 11.26 5.75 -1.20
C LYS A 49 10.80 5.77 0.26
N LEU A 50 9.68 5.14 0.58
CA LEU A 50 9.13 5.12 1.95
C LEU A 50 9.92 4.24 2.93
N PHE A 51 10.47 3.13 2.45
CA PHE A 51 11.25 2.21 3.28
C PHE A 51 12.21 1.35 2.45
N THR A 52 13.13 0.64 3.08
CA THR A 52 13.96 -0.38 2.43
C THR A 52 13.92 -1.68 3.21
N SER A 53 13.58 -2.79 2.56
CA SER A 53 13.62 -4.11 3.19
C SER A 53 15.02 -4.40 3.75
N GLY A 54 15.08 -5.02 4.93
CA GLY A 54 16.32 -5.24 5.68
C GLY A 54 16.77 -4.02 6.50
N MET A 55 16.05 -2.91 6.46
CA MET A 55 16.32 -1.73 7.29
C MET A 55 15.23 -1.55 8.35
N PRO A 56 15.55 -0.92 9.50
CA PRO A 56 14.55 -0.57 10.50
C PRO A 56 13.42 0.30 9.93
N ALA A 57 12.20 0.08 10.42
CA ALA A 57 11.07 0.95 10.08
C ALA A 57 11.27 2.36 10.64
N SER A 58 10.83 3.37 9.88
CA SER A 58 10.70 4.73 10.41
C SER A 58 9.46 4.82 11.29
N THR A 59 9.37 5.87 12.11
CA THR A 59 8.18 6.13 12.93
C THR A 59 6.89 6.22 12.11
N ASN A 60 6.99 6.77 10.89
CA ASN A 60 5.83 6.88 10.00
C ASN A 60 5.43 5.52 9.42
N ILE A 61 6.38 4.62 9.14
CA ILE A 61 6.07 3.25 8.69
C ILE A 61 5.49 2.42 9.82
N GLN A 62 6.07 2.51 11.02
CA GLN A 62 5.50 1.89 12.21
C GLN A 62 4.05 2.34 12.43
N SER A 63 3.78 3.64 12.31
CA SER A 63 2.42 4.20 12.45
C SER A 63 1.45 3.67 11.39
N VAL A 64 1.91 3.44 10.16
CA VAL A 64 1.08 2.77 9.14
C VAL A 64 0.83 1.32 9.55
N ALA A 65 1.88 0.59 9.91
CA ALA A 65 1.86 -0.84 10.16
C ALA A 65 1.05 -1.26 11.39
N GLU A 66 1.15 -0.52 12.49
CA GLU A 66 0.49 -0.90 13.76
C GLU A 66 -0.89 -0.27 13.93
N ARG A 67 -1.16 0.85 13.23
CA ARG A 67 -2.32 1.71 13.52
C ARG A 67 -3.17 2.05 12.30
N GLY A 68 -2.69 1.75 11.09
CA GLY A 68 -3.34 2.20 9.86
C GLY A 68 -3.33 3.72 9.68
N ASP A 69 -2.48 4.44 10.42
CA ASP A 69 -2.39 5.89 10.34
C ASP A 69 -1.39 6.32 9.25
N ILE A 70 -1.93 6.79 8.13
CA ILE A 70 -1.18 7.24 6.96
C ILE A 70 -0.83 8.73 6.98
N ALA A 71 -1.12 9.48 8.05
CA ALA A 71 -0.92 10.92 8.08
C ALA A 71 0.57 11.30 7.91
N GLY A 72 1.47 10.59 8.60
CA GLY A 72 2.92 10.82 8.53
C GLY A 72 3.48 10.58 7.13
N VAL A 73 3.21 9.41 6.54
CA VAL A 73 3.68 9.08 5.18
C VAL A 73 3.04 9.97 4.10
N THR A 74 1.82 10.47 4.33
CA THR A 74 1.19 11.46 3.44
C THR A 74 1.93 12.80 3.51
N ALA A 75 2.31 13.25 4.70
CA ALA A 75 3.10 14.47 4.88
C ALA A 75 4.50 14.36 4.25
N ASP A 76 5.16 13.19 4.38
CA ASP A 76 6.44 12.92 3.72
C ASP A 76 6.33 13.06 2.19
N MET A 77 5.26 12.49 1.61
CA MET A 77 4.98 12.56 0.18
C MET A 77 4.66 13.99 -0.30
N MET A 78 3.90 14.75 0.49
CA MET A 78 3.67 16.17 0.20
C MET A 78 4.97 16.97 0.19
N GLY A 79 5.90 16.67 1.09
CA GLY A 79 7.21 17.35 1.19
C GLY A 79 8.10 17.21 -0.05
N VAL A 80 7.87 16.18 -0.87
CA VAL A 80 8.59 15.94 -2.14
C VAL A 80 7.76 16.28 -3.38
N ALA A 81 6.67 17.03 -3.21
CA ALA A 81 5.73 17.38 -4.28
C ALA A 81 5.15 16.17 -5.03
N ALA A 82 4.94 15.06 -4.31
CA ALA A 82 4.27 13.89 -4.85
C ALA A 82 2.80 14.18 -5.16
N LYS A 83 2.26 13.46 -6.14
CA LYS A 83 0.83 13.38 -6.40
C LYS A 83 0.26 12.19 -5.65
N SER A 84 -0.53 12.43 -4.61
CA SER A 84 -1.07 11.38 -3.76
C SER A 84 -2.60 11.37 -3.71
N VAL A 85 -3.16 10.18 -3.53
CA VAL A 85 -4.55 9.94 -3.14
C VAL A 85 -4.51 9.14 -1.84
N ALA A 86 -5.03 9.74 -0.77
CA ALA A 86 -5.10 9.12 0.55
C ALA A 86 -6.50 8.56 0.79
N ASN A 87 -6.56 7.38 1.39
CA ASN A 87 -7.78 6.66 1.77
C ASN A 87 -8.82 6.52 0.63
N PRO A 88 -8.47 5.99 -0.56
CA PRO A 88 -9.40 5.83 -1.67
C PRO A 88 -10.56 4.85 -1.36
N ALA A 89 -10.41 3.97 -0.37
CA ALA A 89 -11.48 3.08 0.11
C ALA A 89 -12.43 3.77 1.10
N GLU A 90 -12.15 5.01 1.51
CA GLU A 90 -12.90 5.76 2.53
C GLU A 90 -13.01 5.01 3.88
N GLY A 91 -11.98 4.25 4.24
CA GLY A 91 -11.93 3.41 5.43
C GLY A 91 -11.21 2.10 5.16
N LEU A 92 -11.75 1.00 5.70
CA LEU A 92 -11.20 -0.33 5.49
C LEU A 92 -11.57 -0.88 4.11
N LEU A 93 -10.60 -1.43 3.39
CA LEU A 93 -10.83 -2.20 2.17
C LEU A 93 -11.08 -3.68 2.52
N SER A 94 -12.33 -4.11 2.38
CA SER A 94 -12.80 -5.47 2.69
C SER A 94 -12.07 -6.56 1.88
N PRO A 95 -12.02 -7.80 2.42
CA PRO A 95 -11.59 -8.98 1.66
C PRO A 95 -12.27 -9.08 0.28
N GLY A 96 -11.50 -9.32 -0.78
CA GLY A 96 -11.99 -9.45 -2.16
C GLY A 96 -12.35 -8.13 -2.86
N ALA A 97 -12.49 -7.03 -2.12
CA ALA A 97 -12.90 -5.74 -2.67
C ALA A 97 -11.74 -4.98 -3.35
N SER A 98 -12.10 -4.08 -4.25
CA SER A 98 -11.18 -3.14 -4.90
C SER A 98 -11.53 -1.69 -4.56
N THR A 99 -10.53 -0.83 -4.56
CA THR A 99 -10.68 0.63 -4.58
C THR A 99 -9.79 1.23 -5.69
N THR A 100 -10.13 2.42 -6.18
CA THR A 100 -9.37 3.10 -7.24
C THR A 100 -8.92 4.49 -6.79
N ALA A 101 -7.63 4.76 -6.93
CA ALA A 101 -7.04 6.08 -6.85
C ALA A 101 -6.86 6.68 -8.25
N ASP A 102 -7.43 7.86 -8.48
CA ASP A 102 -7.20 8.63 -9.71
C ASP A 102 -6.05 9.63 -9.48
N LEU A 103 -4.89 9.32 -10.07
CA LEU A 103 -3.71 10.18 -9.98
C LEU A 103 -3.71 11.26 -11.08
N GLY A 104 -4.55 11.15 -12.11
CA GLY A 104 -4.56 12.04 -13.26
C GLY A 104 -3.15 12.15 -13.88
N GLU A 105 -2.71 13.38 -14.15
CA GLU A 105 -1.35 13.69 -14.58
C GLU A 105 -0.46 13.98 -13.35
N PRO A 106 0.41 13.06 -12.90
CA PRO A 106 1.21 13.27 -11.69
C PRO A 106 2.37 14.25 -11.88
N GLY A 107 2.66 14.66 -13.12
CA GLY A 107 3.77 15.54 -13.48
C GLY A 107 5.08 14.79 -13.77
N ALA A 108 5.92 15.37 -14.62
CA ALA A 108 7.12 14.71 -15.16
C ALA A 108 8.20 14.33 -14.11
N GLY A 109 8.17 14.97 -12.93
CA GLY A 109 9.09 14.65 -11.83
C GLY A 109 8.66 13.44 -10.99
N ASN A 110 7.40 13.02 -11.11
CA ASN A 110 6.83 11.93 -10.32
C ASN A 110 6.86 10.64 -11.15
N THR A 111 8.04 10.01 -11.21
CA THR A 111 8.32 8.86 -12.08
C THR A 111 8.05 7.51 -11.44
N ASN A 112 7.78 7.47 -10.14
CA ASN A 112 7.64 6.23 -9.37
C ASN A 112 6.32 6.20 -8.60
N LEU A 113 5.81 5.01 -8.34
CA LEU A 113 4.58 4.74 -7.62
C LEU A 113 4.88 4.00 -6.31
N THR A 114 4.24 4.45 -5.24
CA THR A 114 4.10 3.69 -4.00
C THR A 114 2.63 3.50 -3.64
N VAL A 115 2.26 2.27 -3.25
CA VAL A 115 0.98 1.92 -2.61
C VAL A 115 1.32 1.30 -1.26
N ILE A 116 0.71 1.78 -0.17
CA ILE A 116 0.95 1.27 1.18
C ILE A 116 -0.32 1.32 2.03
N GLY A 117 -0.50 0.37 2.95
CA GLY A 117 -1.52 0.41 4.00
C GLY A 117 -1.46 -0.82 4.90
N MET A 118 -1.93 -0.69 6.14
CA MET A 118 -1.94 -1.77 7.14
C MET A 118 -2.78 -2.96 6.69
N ILE A 119 -2.38 -4.17 7.06
CA ILE A 119 -3.21 -5.38 7.07
C ILE A 119 -3.86 -5.51 8.45
N VAL A 120 -5.18 -5.64 8.55
CA VAL A 120 -5.87 -5.74 9.85
C VAL A 120 -6.87 -6.91 9.88
N PRO A 121 -6.86 -7.76 10.92
CA PRO A 121 -5.93 -7.77 12.05
C PRO A 121 -4.51 -8.23 11.65
N SER A 122 -3.51 -7.51 12.14
CA SER A 122 -2.10 -7.93 12.25
C SER A 122 -1.37 -6.96 13.20
N ASN A 123 -0.31 -7.43 13.84
CA ASN A 123 0.51 -6.65 14.79
C ASN A 123 1.10 -5.42 14.10
N ASP A 124 1.99 -5.64 13.14
CA ASP A 124 2.67 -4.60 12.37
C ASP A 124 2.79 -4.99 10.88
N GLY A 125 1.78 -5.69 10.38
CA GLY A 125 1.68 -6.10 8.98
C GLY A 125 1.11 -5.00 8.08
N PHE A 126 1.70 -4.82 6.90
CA PHE A 126 1.24 -3.85 5.90
C PHE A 126 1.47 -4.34 4.46
N ILE A 127 0.62 -3.94 3.52
CA ILE A 127 0.90 -4.15 2.10
C ILE A 127 1.81 -3.05 1.58
N ALA A 128 2.68 -3.39 0.62
CA ALA A 128 3.42 -2.36 -0.09
C ALA A 128 3.83 -2.73 -1.53
N LEU A 129 3.45 -1.87 -2.47
CA LEU A 129 4.16 -1.71 -3.73
C LEU A 129 5.06 -0.49 -3.56
N ASN A 130 6.36 -0.66 -3.38
CA ASN A 130 7.24 0.42 -2.91
C ASN A 130 8.20 0.89 -4.02
N ASN A 131 8.06 2.16 -4.42
CA ASN A 131 8.94 2.86 -5.35
C ASN A 131 9.16 2.15 -6.71
N ILE A 132 8.08 1.63 -7.31
CA ILE A 132 8.15 1.03 -8.65
C ILE A 132 8.11 2.11 -9.73
N VAL A 133 8.79 1.91 -10.85
CA VAL A 133 8.75 2.87 -11.95
C VAL A 133 7.37 2.88 -12.59
N LEU A 134 6.78 4.07 -12.76
CA LEU A 134 5.50 4.21 -13.45
C LEU A 134 5.66 3.82 -14.92
N PRO A 135 4.77 2.96 -15.45
CA PRO A 135 4.76 2.66 -16.87
C PRO A 135 4.40 3.91 -17.68
N THR A 136 5.02 4.09 -18.85
CA THR A 136 4.81 5.27 -19.71
C THR A 136 4.04 4.94 -20.98
N THR A 137 3.94 3.66 -21.37
CA THR A 137 3.17 3.24 -22.54
C THR A 137 1.72 3.01 -22.13
N ALA A 138 0.78 3.57 -22.89
CA ALA A 138 -0.65 3.38 -22.66
C ALA A 138 -1.02 1.89 -22.57
N GLY A 139 -1.85 1.53 -21.59
CA GLY A 139 -2.20 0.14 -21.31
C GLY A 139 -2.39 -0.15 -19.82
N THR A 140 -2.49 -1.43 -19.49
CA THR A 140 -2.76 -1.93 -18.15
C THR A 140 -1.61 -2.79 -17.64
N TYR A 141 -1.13 -2.50 -16.43
CA TYR A 141 0.01 -3.15 -15.79
C TYR A 141 -0.42 -3.71 -14.45
N ILE A 142 -0.16 -4.99 -14.21
CA ILE A 142 -0.63 -5.71 -13.02
C ILE A 142 0.58 -6.09 -12.16
N TYR A 143 0.53 -5.72 -10.89
CA TYR A 143 1.52 -6.04 -9.87
C TYR A 143 0.88 -6.88 -8.76
N MET A 144 1.47 -8.04 -8.47
CA MET A 144 1.13 -8.80 -7.26
C MET A 144 1.92 -8.24 -6.08
N VAL A 145 1.24 -7.97 -4.98
CA VAL A 145 1.79 -7.25 -3.83
C VAL A 145 1.78 -8.15 -2.60
N ASN A 146 2.94 -8.26 -1.97
CA ASN A 146 3.13 -9.00 -0.73
C ASN A 146 2.79 -8.12 0.48
N GLY A 147 2.48 -8.78 1.59
CA GLY A 147 2.52 -8.22 2.93
C GLY A 147 3.97 -8.14 3.42
N TYR A 148 4.25 -7.06 4.15
CA TYR A 148 5.47 -6.76 4.84
C TYR A 148 5.19 -6.68 6.33
N ASP A 149 6.23 -6.96 7.08
CA ASP A 149 6.31 -6.87 8.53
C ASP A 149 7.20 -5.67 8.85
N ALA A 150 6.81 -4.81 9.79
CA ALA A 150 7.60 -3.64 10.13
C ALA A 150 8.80 -4.00 11.03
N GLY A 151 8.73 -5.14 11.72
CA GLY A 151 9.70 -5.62 12.69
C GLY A 151 9.77 -4.73 13.92
N THR A 152 8.68 -4.05 14.28
CA THR A 152 8.62 -3.12 15.43
C THR A 152 8.00 -3.75 16.67
N GLU A 153 7.23 -4.83 16.51
CA GLU A 153 6.80 -5.70 17.60
C GLU A 153 6.85 -7.18 17.20
N GLY A 154 6.65 -8.09 18.15
CA GLY A 154 6.56 -9.52 17.81
C GLY A 154 5.16 -9.85 17.32
N ASN A 155 5.05 -10.71 16.31
CA ASN A 155 3.78 -11.25 15.81
C ASN A 155 3.16 -12.25 16.81
N ASP A 156 2.63 -11.74 17.92
CA ASP A 156 1.96 -12.54 18.95
C ASP A 156 0.51 -12.88 18.59
N GLU A 157 -0.04 -12.21 17.57
CA GLU A 157 -1.40 -12.38 17.05
C GLU A 157 -2.47 -12.22 18.14
N ILE A 158 -2.21 -11.37 19.14
CA ILE A 158 -3.20 -11.04 20.18
C ILE A 158 -3.83 -9.68 19.90
N ARG A 159 -5.09 -9.52 20.34
CA ARG A 159 -5.77 -8.24 20.27
C ARG A 159 -5.12 -7.27 21.24
N GLY A 160 -4.79 -6.10 20.74
CA GLY A 160 -4.27 -4.98 21.51
C GLY A 160 -5.24 -3.80 21.52
N SER A 161 -4.73 -2.69 22.05
CA SER A 161 -5.43 -1.41 21.96
C SER A 161 -5.15 -0.66 20.65
N GLY A 162 -4.10 -1.05 19.91
CA GLY A 162 -3.54 -0.26 18.81
C GLY A 162 -3.00 1.11 19.25
N ALA A 163 -2.85 1.37 20.55
CA ALA A 163 -2.24 2.60 21.06
C ALA A 163 -0.71 2.56 20.90
N PRO A 164 -0.03 3.71 20.75
CA PRO A 164 1.40 3.72 20.48
C PRO A 164 2.19 3.02 21.59
N GLY A 165 3.04 2.06 21.21
CA GLY A 165 3.87 1.31 22.15
C GLY A 165 3.11 0.27 23.00
N MET A 166 1.84 0.01 22.70
CA MET A 166 1.09 -1.08 23.31
C MET A 166 1.08 -2.28 22.37
N ALA A 167 1.51 -3.43 22.87
CA ALA A 167 1.55 -4.67 22.09
C ALA A 167 0.16 -5.10 21.61
N GLY A 168 0.14 -5.77 20.47
CA GLY A 168 -1.05 -6.40 19.90
C GLY A 168 -1.80 -5.52 18.92
N PHE A 169 -2.49 -6.16 17.98
CA PHE A 169 -3.12 -5.46 16.87
C PHE A 169 -4.35 -4.64 17.30
N GLY A 170 -4.56 -3.49 16.65
CA GLY A 170 -5.77 -2.69 16.82
C GLY A 170 -7.03 -3.41 16.32
N VAL A 171 -8.17 -3.18 16.99
CA VAL A 171 -9.48 -3.77 16.68
C VAL A 171 -10.52 -2.72 16.27
N PRO A 172 -10.35 -2.02 15.14
CA PRO A 172 -11.36 -1.09 14.64
C PRO A 172 -12.62 -1.84 14.20
N ALA A 173 -13.80 -1.21 14.22
CA ALA A 173 -14.98 -1.79 13.58
C ALA A 173 -14.73 -1.99 12.06
N PRO A 174 -15.16 -3.12 11.45
CA PRO A 174 -15.97 -4.21 12.01
C PRO A 174 -15.15 -5.37 12.59
N ILE A 175 -13.83 -5.24 12.74
CA ILE A 175 -12.91 -6.31 13.15
C ILE A 175 -13.20 -6.84 14.56
N ASP A 176 -13.70 -6.00 15.46
CA ASP A 176 -13.93 -6.35 16.87
C ASP A 176 -14.78 -7.62 17.05
N ASP A 177 -15.85 -7.78 16.26
CA ASP A 177 -16.71 -8.97 16.30
C ASP A 177 -16.06 -10.20 15.62
N MET A 178 -15.06 -9.97 14.77
CA MET A 178 -14.42 -10.99 13.94
C MET A 178 -13.27 -11.71 14.64
N VAL A 179 -12.64 -11.06 15.62
CA VAL A 179 -11.51 -11.63 16.38
C VAL A 179 -11.97 -12.25 17.70
N GLY A 180 -11.11 -13.10 18.27
CA GLY A 180 -11.25 -13.68 19.60
C GLY A 180 -10.72 -12.74 20.69
N HIS A 181 -10.73 -13.24 21.92
CA HIS A 181 -10.17 -12.59 23.10
C HIS A 181 -9.52 -13.62 24.02
N GLY A 182 -8.52 -13.21 24.79
CA GLY A 182 -7.92 -14.03 25.84
C GLY A 182 -6.79 -14.95 25.37
N GLY A 183 -6.31 -14.75 24.14
CA GLY A 183 -5.10 -15.38 23.64
C GLY A 183 -3.88 -15.12 24.54
N THR A 184 -3.01 -16.12 24.64
CA THR A 184 -1.81 -16.06 25.48
C THR A 184 -0.57 -15.51 24.76
N GLY A 185 -0.66 -15.32 23.44
CA GLY A 185 0.42 -14.90 22.56
C GLY A 185 1.30 -16.05 22.13
N ILE A 186 1.79 -15.99 20.89
CA ILE A 186 2.76 -16.97 20.37
C ILE A 186 4.07 -16.89 21.19
N PRO A 187 4.53 -17.97 21.85
CA PRO A 187 5.71 -17.90 22.69
C PRO A 187 6.99 -17.61 21.89
N GLY A 188 7.81 -16.68 22.39
CA GLY A 188 9.15 -16.43 21.87
C GLY A 188 9.21 -15.51 20.63
N VAL A 189 8.09 -14.90 20.25
CA VAL A 189 8.08 -13.84 19.24
C VAL A 189 8.62 -12.55 19.83
N THR A 190 9.42 -11.83 19.05
CA THR A 190 10.04 -10.55 19.41
C THR A 190 10.20 -9.73 18.15
N ALA A 191 10.20 -8.40 18.28
CA ALA A 191 10.48 -7.50 17.17
C ALA A 191 11.78 -7.89 16.42
N GLU A 192 11.67 -8.07 15.11
CA GLU A 192 12.76 -8.47 14.24
C GLU A 192 13.76 -7.32 14.03
N GLY A 193 13.31 -6.08 14.20
CA GLY A 193 14.14 -4.86 14.12
C GLY A 193 14.40 -4.37 12.70
N PHE A 194 13.78 -5.00 11.69
CA PHE A 194 13.90 -4.59 10.29
C PHE A 194 12.67 -5.01 9.49
N ILE A 195 12.39 -4.26 8.42
CA ILE A 195 11.27 -4.56 7.52
C ILE A 195 11.60 -5.78 6.66
N HIS A 196 10.72 -6.77 6.62
CA HIS A 196 10.83 -7.93 5.73
C HIS A 196 9.49 -8.36 5.16
N ILE A 197 9.50 -9.38 4.28
CA ILE A 197 8.26 -10.00 3.82
C ILE A 197 7.63 -10.70 5.01
N HIS A 198 6.39 -10.34 5.33
CA HIS A 198 5.69 -10.92 6.46
C HIS A 198 5.44 -12.41 6.21
N PRO A 199 5.63 -13.27 7.21
CA PRO A 199 5.45 -14.72 7.07
C PRO A 199 3.98 -15.16 6.87
N GLY A 200 3.03 -14.23 6.84
CA GLY A 200 1.61 -14.50 6.97
C GLY A 200 1.16 -14.59 8.43
N HIS A 201 -0.07 -15.02 8.60
CA HIS A 201 -0.75 -15.13 9.90
C HIS A 201 -1.15 -16.59 10.13
N ILE A 202 -1.03 -17.08 11.35
CA ILE A 202 -1.28 -18.48 11.68
C ILE A 202 -2.72 -18.65 12.18
N GLY A 203 -3.07 -17.91 13.23
CA GLY A 203 -4.29 -18.02 14.01
C GLY A 203 -4.44 -19.33 14.77
N ASP A 204 -5.52 -19.45 15.55
CA ASP A 204 -5.99 -20.67 16.17
C ASP A 204 -7.52 -20.84 16.00
N GLN A 205 -8.16 -21.68 16.82
CA GLN A 205 -9.60 -21.94 16.75
C GLN A 205 -10.31 -21.69 18.09
N ASP A 206 -9.65 -21.07 19.06
CA ASP A 206 -10.20 -20.78 20.38
C ASP A 206 -10.54 -19.30 20.52
N LYS A 207 -11.80 -18.94 20.20
CA LYS A 207 -12.28 -17.56 20.27
C LYS A 207 -12.17 -16.93 21.67
N ASN A 208 -12.07 -17.73 22.74
CA ASN A 208 -12.05 -17.24 24.13
C ASN A 208 -10.74 -17.58 24.86
N GLY A 209 -9.66 -17.88 24.14
CA GLY A 209 -8.42 -18.35 24.73
C GLY A 209 -7.36 -18.65 23.67
N GLY A 210 -6.63 -19.75 23.85
CA GLY A 210 -5.64 -20.19 22.87
C GLY A 210 -4.33 -19.41 22.86
N ALA A 211 -3.60 -19.56 21.75
CA ALA A 211 -2.32 -18.89 21.52
C ALA A 211 -2.51 -17.51 20.87
N THR A 212 -3.61 -17.31 20.12
CA THR A 212 -3.84 -16.13 19.28
C THR A 212 -5.28 -15.67 19.43
N ASP A 213 -5.56 -14.38 19.26
CA ASP A 213 -6.93 -13.88 19.15
C ASP A 213 -7.46 -13.94 17.70
N THR A 214 -6.71 -14.53 16.77
CA THR A 214 -7.11 -14.57 15.36
C THR A 214 -7.53 -15.98 14.95
N ASP A 215 -8.65 -16.09 14.24
CA ASP A 215 -9.14 -17.38 13.75
C ASP A 215 -8.36 -17.87 12.52
N ALA A 216 -7.71 -19.04 12.60
CA ALA A 216 -6.93 -19.68 11.53
C ALA A 216 -7.76 -20.01 10.28
N SER A 217 -9.08 -20.18 10.42
CA SER A 217 -10.00 -20.44 9.31
C SER A 217 -10.45 -19.15 8.60
N ILE A 218 -10.21 -17.98 9.18
CA ILE A 218 -10.64 -16.67 8.65
C ILE A 218 -9.43 -15.80 8.30
N HIS A 219 -8.55 -15.56 9.26
CA HIS A 219 -7.49 -14.55 9.21
C HIS A 219 -6.16 -15.08 8.68
N ARG A 220 -6.02 -16.39 8.44
CA ARG A 220 -4.81 -16.94 7.82
C ARG A 220 -4.69 -16.47 6.37
N TRP A 221 -3.53 -15.91 6.03
CA TRP A 221 -3.19 -15.47 4.69
C TRP A 221 -1.75 -15.86 4.30
N LEU A 222 -1.51 -15.89 2.99
CA LEU A 222 -0.19 -16.11 2.39
C LEU A 222 0.04 -15.02 1.34
N ASN A 223 1.31 -14.78 1.03
CA ASN A 223 1.69 -13.87 -0.04
C ASN A 223 1.42 -14.46 -1.43
N PRO A 224 1.02 -13.65 -2.43
CA PRO A 224 0.69 -12.22 -2.34
C PRO A 224 -0.70 -11.97 -1.73
N VAL A 225 -0.89 -10.80 -1.12
CA VAL A 225 -2.13 -10.40 -0.43
C VAL A 225 -2.93 -9.36 -1.19
N ALA A 226 -2.32 -8.63 -2.12
CA ALA A 226 -2.99 -7.60 -2.89
C ALA A 226 -2.61 -7.66 -4.37
N ARG A 227 -3.47 -7.09 -5.21
CA ARG A 227 -3.21 -6.83 -6.62
C ARG A 227 -3.33 -5.34 -6.88
N VAL A 228 -2.31 -4.77 -7.50
CA VAL A 228 -2.33 -3.37 -7.96
C VAL A 228 -2.38 -3.36 -9.48
N THR A 229 -3.40 -2.71 -10.04
CA THR A 229 -3.58 -2.53 -11.48
C THR A 229 -3.41 -1.07 -11.84
N VAL A 230 -2.37 -0.75 -12.59
CA VAL A 230 -2.09 0.60 -13.09
C VAL A 230 -2.57 0.71 -14.52
N THR A 231 -3.47 1.67 -14.78
CA THR A 231 -3.94 2.00 -16.13
C THR A 231 -3.34 3.33 -16.56
N VAL A 232 -2.71 3.33 -17.73
CA VAL A 232 -2.06 4.49 -18.35
C VAL A 232 -2.85 4.87 -19.60
N GLN A 233 -3.24 6.13 -19.72
CA GLN A 233 -3.98 6.68 -20.87
C GLN A 233 -3.31 7.94 -21.40
#